data_AF-A0A832G3C0-F1
#
_entry.id   AF-A0A832G3C0-F1
#
_cell.length_a   1.000
_cell.length_b   1.000
_cell.length_c   1.000
_cell.angle_alpha   90.00
_cell.angle_beta   90.00
_cell.angle_gamma   90.00
#
_symmetry.space_group_name_H-M   'P 1'
#
loop_
_entity.id
_entity.type
_entity.pdbx_description
1 polymer ?
#
loop_
_entity_poly.entity_id
_entity_poly.type
_entity_poly.pdbx_seq_one_letter_code
_entity_poly.pdbx_strand_id
1 'polypeptide(L)'
;MLPPAAPTSVTSTSSIERVTLRWPAVPNATSYRIKRSTTSGGPYSTIANVAGTNYNDTSVVGGTTYYYVVSALNLGGESSPSAEVSATPKVNLPSPWLTQDIGPVGLSGGTMFSNGVFTVIASGSDIAQTADAFRFVHLPATGDCTIIARVASLRKSHKPLV
;
A
#
# COMPACT_ATOMS: atom_id res chain seq x y z
N MET A 1 34.02 -12.52 3.22
CA MET A 1 33.17 -12.49 2.00
C MET A 1 32.60 -11.09 1.87
N LEU A 2 32.54 -10.53 0.67
CA LEU A 2 31.96 -9.20 0.44
C LEU A 2 30.43 -9.30 0.26
N PRO A 3 29.64 -8.30 0.70
CA PRO A 3 28.24 -8.19 0.32
C PRO A 3 28.06 -8.25 -1.21
N PRO A 4 26.91 -8.73 -1.72
CA PRO A 4 26.62 -8.71 -3.14
C PRO A 4 26.47 -7.27 -3.68
N ALA A 5 26.44 -7.13 -5.00
CA ALA A 5 26.01 -5.89 -5.64
C ALA A 5 24.52 -5.62 -5.39
N ALA A 6 24.09 -4.36 -5.52
CA ALA A 6 22.67 -4.03 -5.46
C ALA A 6 21.92 -4.68 -6.64
N PRO A 7 20.68 -5.19 -6.42
CA PRO A 7 19.82 -5.60 -7.53
C PRO A 7 19.57 -4.45 -8.51
N THR A 8 19.67 -4.72 -9.80
CA THR A 8 19.36 -3.77 -10.89
C THR A 8 18.10 -4.21 -11.63
N SER A 9 17.51 -3.31 -12.42
CA SER A 9 16.34 -3.61 -13.27
C SER A 9 15.18 -4.27 -12.51
N VAL A 10 14.98 -3.88 -11.25
CA VAL A 10 13.81 -4.28 -10.47
C VAL A 10 12.56 -3.75 -11.17
N THR A 11 11.52 -4.56 -11.24
CA THR A 11 10.23 -4.21 -11.83
C THR A 11 9.11 -4.52 -10.86
N SER A 12 8.05 -3.71 -10.92
CA SER A 12 6.82 -3.89 -10.17
C SER A 12 5.63 -4.01 -11.12
N THR A 13 4.72 -4.92 -10.84
CA THR A 13 3.44 -5.04 -11.56
C THR A 13 2.30 -5.13 -10.57
N SER A 14 1.21 -4.41 -10.86
CA SER A 14 0.06 -4.29 -9.96
C SER A 14 -1.10 -5.16 -10.43
N SER A 15 -1.76 -5.80 -9.48
CA SER A 15 -3.01 -6.53 -9.67
C SER A 15 -4.01 -6.12 -8.59
N ILE A 16 -5.17 -6.79 -8.54
CA ILE A 16 -6.12 -6.62 -7.44
C ILE A 16 -5.47 -7.20 -6.18
N GLU A 17 -5.38 -6.39 -5.11
CA GLU A 17 -4.85 -6.77 -3.79
C GLU A 17 -3.43 -7.37 -3.82
N ARG A 18 -2.65 -7.07 -4.86
CA ARG A 18 -1.31 -7.64 -5.02
C ARG A 18 -0.38 -6.73 -5.80
N VAL A 19 0.85 -6.63 -5.32
CA VAL A 19 2.00 -6.13 -6.10
C VAL A 19 2.98 -7.27 -6.30
N THR A 20 3.40 -7.51 -7.54
CA THR A 20 4.45 -8.49 -7.86
C THR A 20 5.73 -7.75 -8.19
N LEU A 21 6.79 -8.04 -7.44
CA LEU A 21 8.14 -7.58 -7.70
C LEU A 21 8.95 -8.68 -8.39
N ARG A 22 9.77 -8.30 -9.37
CA ARG A 22 10.71 -9.18 -10.06
C ARG A 22 12.04 -8.48 -10.27
N TRP A 23 13.12 -9.23 -10.14
CA TRP A 23 14.47 -8.73 -10.39
C TRP A 23 15.35 -9.84 -10.99
N PRO A 24 16.48 -9.52 -11.65
CA PRO A 24 17.46 -10.50 -12.06
C PRO A 24 18.21 -11.10 -10.87
N ALA A 25 18.73 -12.33 -11.02
CA ALA A 25 19.62 -12.91 -10.02
C ALA A 25 20.90 -12.06 -9.90
N VAL A 26 21.38 -11.90 -8.67
CA VAL A 26 22.58 -11.13 -8.34
C VAL A 26 23.67 -12.13 -7.98
N PRO A 27 24.84 -12.08 -8.64
CA PRO A 27 25.95 -12.98 -8.33
C PRO A 27 26.33 -12.93 -6.84
N ASN A 28 26.60 -14.11 -6.27
CA ASN A 28 26.95 -14.30 -4.86
C ASN A 28 25.85 -13.92 -3.85
N ALA A 29 24.62 -13.64 -4.29
CA ALA A 29 23.47 -13.49 -3.41
C ALA A 29 22.89 -14.87 -3.05
N THR A 30 22.54 -15.02 -1.77
CA THR A 30 21.86 -16.20 -1.21
C THR A 30 20.39 -15.94 -0.93
N SER A 31 20.03 -14.67 -0.72
CA SER A 31 18.66 -14.21 -0.51
C SER A 31 18.52 -12.73 -0.83
N TYR A 32 17.29 -12.24 -0.78
CA TYR A 32 16.91 -10.87 -1.05
C TYR A 32 15.99 -10.37 0.05
N ARG A 33 16.16 -9.11 0.44
CA ARG A 33 15.29 -8.43 1.40
C ARG A 33 14.44 -7.42 0.66
N ILE A 34 13.13 -7.52 0.87
CA ILE A 34 12.15 -6.62 0.28
C ILE A 34 11.76 -5.62 1.33
N LYS A 35 11.90 -4.33 0.99
CA LYS A 35 11.48 -3.23 1.85
C LYS A 35 10.43 -2.39 1.13
N ARG A 36 9.46 -1.89 1.90
CA ARG A 36 8.31 -1.13 1.40
C ARG A 36 8.10 0.14 2.21
N SER A 37 7.65 1.20 1.54
CA SER A 37 7.18 2.45 2.12
C SER A 37 5.88 2.88 1.44
N THR A 38 5.06 3.68 2.13
CA THR A 38 3.94 4.42 1.53
C THR A 38 4.34 5.85 1.11
N THR A 39 5.60 6.21 1.35
CA THR A 39 6.20 7.52 1.03
C THR A 39 7.40 7.30 0.13
N SER A 40 7.45 8.00 -1.00
CA SER A 40 8.61 7.95 -1.92
C SER A 40 9.87 8.39 -1.20
N GLY A 41 10.96 7.65 -1.41
CA GLY A 41 12.23 7.86 -0.71
C GLY A 41 12.30 7.24 0.69
N GLY A 42 11.20 6.69 1.20
CA GLY A 42 11.14 6.03 2.51
C GLY A 42 10.59 6.91 3.64
N PRO A 43 10.81 6.51 4.91
CA PRO A 43 11.60 5.36 5.36
C PRO A 43 10.98 4.02 4.96
N TYR A 44 11.82 3.04 4.61
CA TYR A 44 11.35 1.70 4.21
C TYR A 44 11.36 0.72 5.37
N SER A 45 10.29 -0.06 5.50
CA SER A 45 10.20 -1.19 6.42
C SER A 45 10.43 -2.51 5.69
N THR A 46 11.15 -3.44 6.32
CA THR A 46 11.32 -4.79 5.75
C THR A 46 10.01 -5.56 5.84
N ILE A 47 9.56 -6.12 4.72
CA ILE A 47 8.32 -6.90 4.66
C ILE A 47 8.56 -8.38 4.36
N ALA A 48 9.71 -8.74 3.77
CA ALA A 48 10.06 -10.13 3.50
C ALA A 48 11.56 -10.34 3.29
N ASN A 49 12.01 -11.58 3.49
CA ASN A 49 13.28 -12.09 2.97
C ASN A 49 12.97 -13.34 2.14
N VAL A 50 13.50 -13.43 0.93
CA VAL A 50 13.22 -14.53 -0.02
C VAL A 50 14.50 -15.03 -0.68
N ALA A 51 14.57 -16.32 -1.00
CA ALA A 51 15.70 -16.89 -1.75
C ALA A 51 15.56 -16.68 -3.28
N GLY A 52 14.32 -16.61 -3.77
CA GLY A 52 14.01 -16.43 -5.19
C GLY A 52 14.15 -14.98 -5.65
N THR A 53 13.98 -14.78 -6.95
CA THR A 53 14.11 -13.46 -7.61
C THR A 53 12.76 -12.78 -7.90
N ASN A 54 11.74 -13.14 -7.12
CA ASN A 54 10.40 -12.58 -7.20
C ASN A 54 9.73 -12.57 -5.82
N TYR A 55 8.79 -11.64 -5.63
CA TYR A 55 7.97 -11.56 -4.43
C TYR A 55 6.58 -11.05 -4.76
N ASN A 56 5.55 -11.69 -4.18
CA ASN A 56 4.16 -11.23 -4.26
C ASN A 56 3.78 -10.60 -2.92
N ASP A 57 3.64 -9.28 -2.90
CA ASP A 57 3.09 -8.57 -1.75
C ASP A 57 1.56 -8.57 -1.82
N THR A 58 0.93 -9.40 -0.99
CA THR A 58 -0.53 -9.49 -0.84
C THR A 58 -1.05 -8.74 0.40
N SER A 59 -0.18 -8.03 1.11
CA SER A 59 -0.54 -7.21 2.28
C SER A 59 -0.89 -5.77 1.90
N VAL A 60 -1.01 -5.50 0.60
CA VAL A 60 -1.24 -4.18 0.03
C VAL A 60 -2.73 -3.87 -0.04
N VAL A 61 -3.05 -2.58 0.04
CA VAL A 61 -4.42 -2.09 -0.05
C VAL A 61 -4.60 -1.41 -1.40
N GLY A 62 -5.69 -1.75 -2.09
CA GLY A 62 -6.01 -1.20 -3.40
C GLY A 62 -6.13 0.32 -3.37
N GLY A 63 -5.58 0.99 -4.39
CA GLY A 63 -5.59 2.44 -4.51
C GLY A 63 -4.57 3.18 -3.65
N THR A 64 -3.78 2.48 -2.82
CA THR A 64 -2.63 3.06 -2.10
C THR A 64 -1.36 2.83 -2.91
N THR A 65 -0.60 3.89 -3.18
CA THR A 65 0.71 3.75 -3.85
C THR A 65 1.74 3.27 -2.84
N TYR A 66 2.48 2.23 -3.22
CA TYR A 66 3.60 1.68 -2.45
C TYR A 66 4.90 1.83 -3.22
N TYR A 67 5.97 2.04 -2.47
CA TYR A 67 7.33 2.20 -2.97
C TYR A 67 8.20 1.07 -2.42
N TYR A 68 8.96 0.43 -3.30
CA TYR A 68 9.73 -0.76 -2.97
C TYR A 68 11.19 -0.60 -3.35
N VAL A 69 12.05 -1.15 -2.49
CA VAL A 69 13.46 -1.40 -2.80
C VAL A 69 13.80 -2.83 -2.44
N VAL A 70 14.74 -3.41 -3.17
CA VAL A 70 15.24 -4.77 -2.95
C VAL A 70 16.75 -4.70 -2.71
N SER A 71 17.23 -5.39 -1.68
CA SER A 71 18.66 -5.60 -1.43
C SER A 71 19.00 -7.08 -1.52
N ALA A 72 20.22 -7.39 -1.93
CA ALA A 72 20.76 -8.75 -2.00
C ALA A 72 21.57 -9.06 -0.74
N LEU A 73 21.57 -10.33 -0.30
CA LEU A 73 22.21 -10.75 0.95
C LEU A 73 23.05 -12.00 0.76
N ASN A 74 24.19 -12.04 1.45
CA ASN A 74 24.98 -13.24 1.69
C ASN A 74 25.64 -13.16 3.09
N LEU A 75 26.48 -14.14 3.47
CA LEU A 75 27.19 -14.09 4.77
C LEU A 75 28.18 -12.91 4.89
N GLY A 76 28.50 -12.23 3.80
CA GLY A 76 29.30 -11.01 3.79
C GLY A 76 28.50 -9.75 4.15
N GLY A 77 27.17 -9.81 4.07
CA GLY A 77 26.26 -8.74 4.48
C GLY A 77 25.14 -8.48 3.47
N GLU A 78 24.41 -7.39 3.71
CA GLU A 78 23.37 -6.85 2.84
C GLU A 78 23.96 -5.81 1.90
N SER A 79 23.57 -5.84 0.63
CA SER A 79 23.96 -4.84 -0.37
C SER A 79 23.28 -3.49 -0.10
N SER A 80 23.72 -2.44 -0.82
CA SER A 80 22.88 -1.26 -1.03
C SER A 80 21.53 -1.66 -1.67
N PRO A 81 20.45 -0.90 -1.41
CA PRO A 81 19.16 -1.15 -2.06
C PRO A 81 19.22 -0.87 -3.58
N SER A 82 18.31 -1.50 -4.32
CA SER A 82 18.01 -1.16 -5.71
C SER A 82 17.51 0.27 -5.86
N ALA A 83 17.38 0.72 -7.11
CA ALA A 83 16.51 1.85 -7.42
C ALA A 83 15.08 1.58 -6.92
N GLU A 84 14.38 2.64 -6.48
CA GLU A 84 12.99 2.57 -6.05
C GLU A 84 12.09 2.24 -7.24
N VAL A 85 11.12 1.35 -7.02
CA VAL A 85 9.99 1.14 -7.94
C VAL A 85 8.69 1.40 -7.19
N SER A 86 7.70 1.96 -7.88
CA SER A 86 6.37 2.21 -7.31
C SER A 86 5.30 1.33 -7.94
N ALA A 87 4.21 1.10 -7.21
CA ALA A 87 3.07 0.34 -7.67
C ALA A 87 1.81 0.74 -6.91
N THR A 88 0.69 0.86 -7.62
CA THR A 88 -0.63 1.13 -7.05
C THR A 88 -1.54 -0.05 -7.41
N PRO A 89 -1.75 -1.02 -6.50
CA PRO A 89 -2.64 -2.15 -6.72
C PRO A 89 -4.07 -1.67 -6.95
N LYS A 90 -4.83 -2.45 -7.72
CA LYS A 90 -6.21 -2.11 -8.06
C LYS A 90 -7.11 -2.32 -6.84
N VAL A 91 -8.08 -1.42 -6.67
CA VAL A 91 -9.16 -1.55 -5.69
C VAL A 91 -10.03 -2.76 -6.02
N ASN A 92 -10.37 -3.54 -5.00
CA ASN A 92 -11.33 -4.63 -5.07
C ASN A 92 -12.66 -4.11 -4.53
N LEU A 93 -13.50 -3.50 -5.37
CA LEU A 93 -14.84 -3.06 -4.98
C LEU A 93 -15.89 -3.77 -5.83
N PRO A 94 -17.03 -4.19 -5.24
CA PRO A 94 -18.13 -4.73 -5.99
C PRO A 94 -18.72 -3.60 -6.86
N SER A 95 -18.97 -3.87 -8.13
CA SER A 95 -19.74 -2.92 -8.95
C SER A 95 -21.13 -2.70 -8.32
N PRO A 96 -21.64 -1.45 -8.22
CA PRO A 96 -21.15 -0.20 -8.84
C PRO A 96 -20.36 0.71 -7.89
N TRP A 97 -19.83 0.18 -6.79
CA TRP A 97 -19.18 0.98 -5.76
C TRP A 97 -17.87 1.62 -6.25
N LEU A 98 -17.69 2.89 -5.89
CA LEU A 98 -16.56 3.73 -6.24
C LEU A 98 -15.82 4.19 -4.98
N THR A 99 -14.61 4.71 -5.15
CA THR A 99 -13.81 5.29 -4.06
C THR A 99 -13.04 6.51 -4.54
N GLN A 100 -12.88 7.49 -3.64
CA GLN A 100 -12.21 8.73 -3.96
C GLN A 100 -11.61 9.38 -2.69
N ASP A 101 -10.44 10.03 -2.85
CA ASP A 101 -9.95 11.04 -1.91
C ASP A 101 -10.63 12.37 -2.19
N ILE A 102 -11.12 13.04 -1.13
CA ILE A 102 -11.52 14.45 -1.15
C ILE A 102 -10.33 15.25 -0.63
N GLY A 103 -10.00 16.35 -1.31
CA GLY A 103 -8.95 17.27 -0.92
C GLY A 103 -7.52 16.71 -0.97
N PRO A 104 -6.52 17.51 -0.57
CA PRO A 104 -5.12 17.07 -0.51
C PRO A 104 -4.90 16.21 0.75
N VAL A 105 -5.08 14.90 0.61
CA VAL A 105 -4.75 13.95 1.68
C VAL A 105 -3.22 13.81 1.83
N GLY A 106 -2.72 13.80 3.06
CA GLY A 106 -1.27 13.69 3.33
C GLY A 106 -0.67 12.33 2.95
N LEU A 107 -1.48 11.27 3.03
CA LEU A 107 -1.22 9.95 2.51
C LEU A 107 -2.43 9.50 1.69
N SER A 108 -2.21 9.12 0.42
CA SER A 108 -3.31 8.60 -0.40
C SER A 108 -3.91 7.37 0.28
N GLY A 109 -5.23 7.37 0.46
CA GLY A 109 -5.92 6.31 1.16
C GLY A 109 -5.89 4.98 0.41
N GLY A 110 -6.67 4.01 0.88
CA GLY A 110 -6.84 2.71 0.24
C GLY A 110 -8.21 2.12 0.52
N THR A 111 -8.75 1.32 -0.40
CA THR A 111 -10.02 0.61 -0.20
C THR A 111 -9.97 -0.83 -0.67
N MET A 112 -10.67 -1.69 0.06
CA MET A 112 -10.90 -3.09 -0.30
C MET A 112 -12.28 -3.54 0.17
N PHE A 113 -12.86 -4.51 -0.53
CA PHE A 113 -14.06 -5.21 -0.14
C PHE A 113 -13.77 -6.70 -0.08
N SER A 114 -13.98 -7.30 1.08
CA SER A 114 -13.80 -8.74 1.28
C SER A 114 -14.82 -9.27 2.28
N ASN A 115 -15.43 -10.42 1.99
CA ASN A 115 -16.40 -11.09 2.86
C ASN A 115 -17.54 -10.18 3.38
N GLY A 116 -18.06 -9.29 2.51
CA GLY A 116 -19.14 -8.36 2.88
C GLY A 116 -18.69 -7.12 3.65
N VAL A 117 -17.39 -6.95 3.88
CA VAL A 117 -16.81 -5.84 4.64
C VAL A 117 -16.03 -4.91 3.71
N PHE A 118 -16.38 -3.62 3.73
CA PHE A 118 -15.54 -2.57 3.17
C PHE A 118 -14.51 -2.12 4.20
N THR A 119 -13.23 -2.17 3.83
CA THR A 119 -12.15 -1.54 4.58
C THR A 119 -11.77 -0.25 3.86
N VAL A 120 -11.84 0.88 4.57
CA VAL A 120 -11.42 2.19 4.08
C VAL A 120 -10.27 2.67 4.96
N ILE A 121 -9.12 2.91 4.34
CA ILE A 121 -7.98 3.56 4.96
C ILE A 121 -7.93 4.98 4.40
N ALA A 122 -7.96 5.96 5.28
CA ALA A 122 -7.97 7.36 4.94
C ALA A 122 -6.92 8.10 5.78
N SER A 123 -6.39 9.18 5.22
CA SER A 123 -5.68 10.20 5.99
C SER A 123 -6.37 11.55 5.78
N GLY A 124 -6.13 12.51 6.66
CA GLY A 124 -6.84 13.78 6.68
C GLY A 124 -6.79 14.46 8.03
N SER A 125 -7.00 15.78 8.06
CA SER A 125 -6.94 16.56 9.30
C SER A 125 -8.29 16.72 9.98
N ASP A 126 -9.34 17.11 9.24
CA ASP A 126 -10.67 17.32 9.81
C ASP A 126 -11.74 17.45 8.71
N ILE A 127 -13.01 17.37 9.11
CA ILE A 127 -14.21 17.59 8.26
C ILE A 127 -15.05 18.75 8.82
N ALA A 128 -14.48 19.96 8.87
CA ALA A 128 -15.19 21.13 9.43
C ALA A 128 -14.54 22.50 9.15
N GLN A 129 -13.40 22.56 8.44
CA GLN A 129 -12.70 23.82 8.16
C GLN A 129 -12.83 24.21 6.68
N THR A 130 -11.99 25.13 6.19
CA THR A 130 -12.04 25.63 4.80
C THR A 130 -11.54 24.63 3.76
N ALA A 131 -11.00 23.48 4.17
CA ALA A 131 -10.60 22.38 3.30
C ALA A 131 -10.80 21.04 4.02
N ASP A 132 -11.63 20.17 3.45
CA ASP A 132 -11.80 18.78 3.91
C ASP A 132 -10.78 17.88 3.24
N ALA A 133 -10.21 16.95 4.01
CA ALA A 133 -9.35 15.90 3.47
C ALA A 133 -9.75 14.55 4.07
N PHE A 134 -10.23 13.60 3.27
CA PHE A 134 -10.52 12.22 3.69
C PHE A 134 -10.73 11.29 2.48
N ARG A 135 -10.84 9.97 2.73
CA ARG A 135 -11.25 8.98 1.72
C ARG A 135 -12.61 8.39 2.06
N PHE A 136 -13.40 8.12 1.02
CA PHE A 136 -14.69 7.45 1.15
C PHE A 136 -14.91 6.40 0.05
N VAL A 137 -15.90 5.54 0.29
CA VAL A 137 -16.48 4.59 -0.68
C VAL A 137 -17.92 5.01 -0.89
N HIS A 138 -18.38 5.10 -2.13
CA HIS A 138 -19.71 5.61 -2.45
C HIS A 138 -20.38 4.85 -3.59
N LEU A 139 -21.71 4.91 -3.59
CA LEU A 139 -22.57 4.45 -4.67
C LEU A 139 -23.38 5.64 -5.17
N PRO A 140 -23.19 6.11 -6.42
CA PRO A 140 -24.07 7.14 -6.99
C PRO A 140 -25.51 6.65 -7.06
N ALA A 141 -26.44 7.43 -6.54
CA ALA A 141 -27.87 7.17 -6.62
C ALA A 141 -28.57 8.32 -7.35
N THR A 142 -29.59 8.00 -8.15
CA THR A 142 -30.45 8.98 -8.82
C THR A 142 -31.87 8.86 -8.28
N GLY A 143 -32.56 10.01 -8.13
CA GLY A 143 -33.90 10.07 -7.55
C GLY A 143 -33.91 9.91 -6.02
N ASP A 144 -35.08 9.63 -5.47
CA ASP A 144 -35.27 9.48 -4.03
C ASP A 144 -34.67 8.15 -3.55
N CYS A 145 -33.81 8.22 -2.53
CA CYS A 145 -33.18 7.05 -1.95
C CYS A 145 -33.36 7.04 -0.42
N THR A 146 -33.42 5.84 0.15
CA THR A 146 -33.39 5.62 1.60
C THR A 146 -32.10 4.90 1.95
N ILE A 147 -31.32 5.47 2.87
CA ILE A 147 -30.12 4.84 3.41
C ILE A 147 -30.43 4.37 4.83
N ILE A 148 -30.33 3.05 5.06
CA ILE A 148 -30.49 2.45 6.38
C ILE A 148 -29.12 1.90 6.80
N ALA A 149 -28.56 2.44 7.89
CA ALA A 149 -27.30 1.98 8.44
C ALA A 149 -27.46 1.63 9.92
N ARG A 150 -26.83 0.53 10.36
CA ARG A 150 -26.72 0.16 11.77
C ARG A 150 -25.25 0.24 12.19
N VAL A 151 -24.93 1.12 13.13
CA VAL A 151 -23.59 1.17 13.73
C VAL A 151 -23.50 0.08 14.80
N ALA A 152 -22.82 -1.02 14.50
CA ALA A 152 -22.69 -2.14 15.42
C ALA A 152 -21.69 -1.88 16.56
N SER A 153 -20.62 -1.12 16.29
CA SER A 153 -19.64 -0.69 17.29
C SER A 153 -18.84 0.51 16.81
N LEU A 154 -18.25 1.27 17.74
CA LEU A 154 -17.34 2.38 17.45
C LEU A 154 -16.15 2.30 18.40
N ARG A 155 -14.93 2.39 17.85
CA ARG A 155 -13.71 2.54 18.65
C ARG A 155 -13.07 3.88 18.30
N LYS A 156 -13.01 4.81 19.27
CA LYS A 156 -12.36 6.11 19.10
C LYS A 156 -10.87 5.98 19.41
N SER A 157 -10.01 6.46 18.51
CA SER A 157 -8.54 6.48 18.70
C SER A 157 -7.99 7.82 19.18
N HIS A 158 -8.82 8.88 19.24
CA HIS A 158 -8.39 10.22 19.65
C HIS A 158 -8.83 10.55 21.09
N LYS A 159 -7.89 10.97 21.95
CA LYS A 159 -8.18 11.56 23.27
C LYS A 159 -8.78 12.95 23.06
N PRO A 160 -9.88 13.35 23.73
CA PRO A 160 -10.33 14.73 23.67
C PRO A 160 -9.24 15.63 24.26
N LEU A 161 -8.95 16.75 23.59
CA LEU A 161 -8.18 17.83 24.21
C LEU A 161 -9.01 18.37 25.37
N VAL A 162 -8.43 18.33 26.57
CA VAL A 162 -8.97 18.93 27.81
C VAL A 162 -8.64 20.41 27.82
#